data_AF-A0A096M623-F1
#
_entry.id   AF-A0A096M623-F1
#
_cell.length_a   1.000
_cell.length_b   1.000
_cell.length_c   1.000
_cell.angle_alpha   90.00
_cell.angle_beta   90.00
_cell.angle_gamma   90.00
#
_symmetry.space_group_name_H-M   'P 1'
#
loop_
_entity.id
_entity.type
_entity.pdbx_description
1 polymer ?
#
loop_
_entity_poly.entity_id
_entity_poly.type
_entity_poly.pdbx_seq_one_letter_code
_entity_poly.pdbx_strand_id
1 'polypeptide(L)'
;KLSDLEGRSRRCNIRVLGIKEGEEQGRPTDFISRLLLEVLGKDNFVKPIKIDRVHHSLRPKPQPEARPRAIIAKIHNDRNVANILRLSCLHSPLMYDGARVSIFPDYTAEVVVKRMTCNNVRKKLTEAGAKCTLHYSAKLQVLHNIVKTFLSPAEAEHFAVSISAAADFLLSLKM
;
A
#
# COMPACT_ATOMS: atom_id res chain seq x y z
N LYS A 1 -1.33 -22.75 -4.02
CA LYS A 1 -2.81 -22.84 -4.14
C LYS A 1 -3.51 -22.22 -2.93
N LEU A 2 -3.07 -22.51 -1.70
CA LEU A 2 -3.61 -21.89 -0.47
C LEU A 2 -3.39 -20.37 -0.40
N SER A 3 -2.18 -19.89 -0.73
CA SER A 3 -1.87 -18.45 -0.65
C SER A 3 -2.64 -17.59 -1.63
N ASP A 4 -3.01 -18.12 -2.82
CA ASP A 4 -3.88 -17.40 -3.75
C ASP A 4 -5.31 -17.28 -3.21
N LEU A 5 -5.85 -18.34 -2.60
CA LEU A 5 -7.18 -18.31 -1.96
C LEU A 5 -7.20 -17.32 -0.78
N GLU A 6 -6.17 -17.34 0.06
CA GLU A 6 -6.02 -16.39 1.16
C GLU A 6 -5.88 -14.95 0.63
N GLY A 7 -5.10 -14.72 -0.41
CA GLY A 7 -4.99 -13.40 -1.03
C GLY A 7 -6.31 -12.90 -1.61
N ARG A 8 -7.10 -13.78 -2.23
CA ARG A 8 -8.44 -13.47 -2.75
C ARG A 8 -9.40 -13.07 -1.64
N SER A 9 -9.39 -13.78 -0.50
CA SER A 9 -10.28 -13.49 0.62
C SER A 9 -9.96 -12.14 1.29
N ARG A 10 -8.70 -11.70 1.23
CA ARG A 10 -8.23 -10.42 1.77
C ARG A 10 -8.32 -9.22 0.83
N ARG A 11 -8.75 -9.38 -0.43
CA ARG A 11 -8.79 -8.26 -1.40
C ARG A 11 -9.63 -7.07 -0.94
N CYS A 12 -10.69 -7.33 -0.18
CA CYS A 12 -11.55 -6.28 0.35
C CYS A 12 -11.09 -5.76 1.71
N ASN A 13 -9.94 -6.21 2.21
CA ASN A 13 -9.41 -5.79 3.50
C ASN A 13 -8.39 -4.66 3.31
N ILE A 14 -8.46 -3.69 4.21
CA ILE A 14 -7.43 -2.67 4.39
C ILE A 14 -6.81 -2.79 5.77
N ARG A 15 -5.56 -2.35 5.88
CA ARG A 15 -4.82 -2.25 7.13
C ARG A 15 -4.56 -0.79 7.46
N VAL A 16 -5.11 -0.33 8.58
CA VAL A 16 -4.97 1.03 9.10
C VAL A 16 -3.97 1.01 10.26
N LEU A 17 -3.01 1.92 10.23
CA LEU A 17 -1.97 2.06 11.25
C LEU A 17 -1.96 3.47 11.81
N GLY A 18 -1.50 3.62 13.05
CA GLY A 18 -1.34 4.92 13.70
C GLY A 18 -2.54 5.36 14.52
N ILE A 19 -3.51 4.48 14.75
CA ILE A 19 -4.65 4.71 15.64
C ILE A 19 -4.28 4.22 17.04
N LYS A 20 -4.45 5.07 18.07
CA LYS A 20 -4.16 4.70 19.46
C LYS A 20 -5.14 3.60 19.92
N GLU A 21 -4.70 2.74 20.82
CA GLU A 21 -5.53 1.64 21.32
C GLU A 21 -6.69 2.19 22.15
N GLY A 22 -7.93 1.85 21.79
CA GLY A 22 -9.14 2.25 22.55
C GLY A 22 -9.83 3.51 22.03
N GLU A 23 -9.30 4.16 21.00
CA GLU A 23 -9.92 5.34 20.35
C GLU A 23 -11.26 5.02 19.69
N GLU A 24 -11.50 3.77 19.31
CA GLU A 24 -12.69 3.43 18.54
C GLU A 24 -14.00 3.61 19.32
N GLN A 25 -13.92 3.63 20.66
CA GLN A 25 -15.00 3.85 21.64
C GLN A 25 -16.40 3.47 21.11
N GLY A 26 -16.86 2.25 21.44
CA GLY A 26 -18.14 1.73 20.97
C GLY A 26 -17.96 0.79 19.77
N ARG A 27 -18.54 1.12 18.62
CA ARG A 27 -18.57 0.24 17.42
C ARG A 27 -17.39 0.53 16.48
N PRO A 28 -16.40 -0.38 16.36
CA PRO A 28 -15.20 -0.13 15.54
C PRO A 28 -15.49 0.06 14.04
N THR A 29 -16.57 -0.53 13.52
CA THR A 29 -17.03 -0.31 12.14
C THR A 29 -17.40 1.13 11.87
N ASP A 30 -18.12 1.75 12.79
CA ASP A 30 -18.61 3.12 12.67
C ASP A 30 -17.46 4.11 12.83
N PHE A 31 -16.53 3.81 13.76
CA PHE A 31 -15.28 4.55 13.90
C PHE A 31 -14.47 4.56 12.60
N ILE A 32 -14.18 3.39 12.01
CA ILE A 32 -13.40 3.32 10.77
C ILE A 32 -14.10 4.02 9.61
N SER A 33 -15.44 3.88 9.51
CA SER A 33 -16.20 4.60 8.48
C SER A 33 -16.03 6.12 8.61
N ARG A 34 -16.15 6.67 9.83
CA ARG A 34 -15.94 8.11 10.09
C ARG A 34 -14.50 8.55 9.87
N LEU A 35 -13.53 7.79 10.38
CA LEU A 35 -12.09 8.06 10.23
C LEU A 35 -11.72 8.20 8.74
N LEU A 36 -12.16 7.25 7.90
CA LEU A 36 -11.85 7.29 6.47
C LEU A 36 -12.42 8.53 5.79
N LEU A 37 -13.65 8.93 6.13
CA LEU A 37 -14.26 10.14 5.60
C LEU A 37 -13.56 11.42 6.06
N GLU A 38 -13.06 11.44 7.29
CA GLU A 38 -12.33 12.57 7.87
C GLU A 38 -10.95 12.73 7.20
N VAL A 39 -10.16 11.66 7.14
CA VAL A 39 -8.78 11.75 6.64
C VAL A 39 -8.66 11.75 5.12
N LEU A 40 -9.68 11.22 4.40
CA LEU A 40 -9.66 11.15 2.93
C LEU A 40 -10.61 12.16 2.26
N GLY A 41 -11.34 12.97 3.05
CA GLY A 41 -12.29 13.96 2.54
C GLY A 41 -13.64 13.35 2.17
N LYS A 42 -14.72 13.86 2.80
CA LYS A 42 -16.10 13.38 2.61
C LYS A 42 -16.57 13.47 1.16
N ASP A 43 -16.16 14.52 0.44
CA ASP A 43 -16.58 14.78 -0.94
C ASP A 43 -16.04 13.75 -1.95
N ASN A 44 -15.03 12.98 -1.56
CA ASN A 44 -14.49 11.88 -2.38
C ASN A 44 -15.38 10.62 -2.36
N PHE A 45 -16.48 10.62 -1.61
CA PHE A 45 -17.38 9.48 -1.45
C PHE A 45 -18.85 9.90 -1.58
N VAL A 46 -19.56 9.32 -2.56
CA VAL A 46 -21.00 9.57 -2.78
C VAL A 46 -21.87 9.05 -1.63
N LYS A 47 -21.41 7.99 -0.95
CA LYS A 47 -22.11 7.34 0.17
C LYS A 47 -21.11 7.02 1.27
N PRO A 48 -21.56 6.96 2.54
CA PRO A 48 -20.72 6.46 3.63
C PRO A 48 -20.15 5.08 3.30
N ILE A 49 -18.88 4.89 3.66
CA ILE A 49 -18.16 3.65 3.39
C ILE A 49 -18.71 2.58 4.33
N LYS A 50 -19.36 1.55 3.75
CA LYS A 50 -19.83 0.39 4.51
C LYS A 50 -18.67 -0.51 4.89
N ILE A 51 -18.56 -0.78 6.19
CA ILE A 51 -17.54 -1.65 6.78
C ILE A 51 -18.23 -2.90 7.30
N ASP A 52 -17.82 -4.07 6.80
CA ASP A 52 -18.43 -5.35 7.19
C ASP A 52 -17.88 -5.85 8.52
N ARG A 53 -16.57 -5.66 8.75
CA ARG A 53 -15.88 -6.17 9.93
C ARG A 53 -14.64 -5.34 10.24
N VAL A 54 -14.38 -5.13 11.52
CA VAL A 54 -13.17 -4.46 12.02
C VAL A 54 -12.62 -5.26 13.19
N HIS A 55 -11.31 -5.43 13.22
CA HIS A 55 -10.60 -6.03 14.35
C HIS A 55 -9.15 -5.54 14.39
N HIS A 56 -8.53 -5.64 15.56
CA HIS A 56 -7.08 -5.45 15.72
C HIS A 56 -6.31 -6.69 15.26
N SER A 57 -5.07 -6.49 14.81
CA SER A 57 -4.14 -7.57 14.53
C SER A 57 -3.98 -8.48 15.76
N LEU A 58 -3.91 -9.80 15.53
CA LEU A 58 -3.78 -10.82 16.56
C LEU A 58 -2.38 -10.80 17.19
N ARG A 59 -2.14 -9.83 18.07
CA ARG A 59 -0.98 -9.76 18.96
C ARG A 59 -1.40 -9.18 20.31
N PRO A 60 -0.63 -9.43 21.38
CA PRO A 60 -0.89 -8.84 22.69
C PRO A 60 -1.01 -7.32 22.59
N LYS A 61 -1.88 -6.75 23.44
CA LYS A 61 -2.03 -5.30 23.53
C LYS A 61 -0.67 -4.70 23.94
N PRO A 62 -0.12 -3.77 23.16
CA PRO A 62 1.15 -3.12 23.50
C PRO A 62 0.98 -2.22 24.74
N GLN A 63 2.10 -1.87 25.37
CA GLN A 63 2.14 -0.79 26.37
C GLN A 63 1.77 0.56 25.71
N PRO A 64 1.26 1.55 26.47
CA PRO A 64 0.77 2.82 25.91
C PRO A 64 1.79 3.57 25.03
N GLU A 65 3.08 3.48 25.37
CA GLU A 65 4.19 4.15 24.68
C GLU A 65 4.69 3.36 23.46
N ALA A 66 4.32 2.08 23.37
CA ALA A 66 4.70 1.22 22.26
C ALA A 66 3.76 1.42 21.05
N ARG A 67 4.27 1.08 19.86
CA ARG A 67 3.52 1.24 18.61
C ARG A 67 2.15 0.52 18.69
N PRO A 68 1.02 1.19 18.42
CA PRO A 68 -0.31 0.56 18.42
C PRO A 68 -0.44 -0.60 17.44
N ARG A 69 -1.42 -1.49 17.67
CA ARG A 69 -1.76 -2.56 16.72
C ARG A 69 -2.35 -1.98 15.44
N ALA A 70 -2.17 -2.73 14.37
CA ALA A 70 -2.84 -2.40 13.12
C ALA A 70 -4.30 -2.82 13.21
N ILE A 71 -5.19 -1.95 12.73
CA ILE A 71 -6.61 -2.27 12.56
C ILE A 71 -6.79 -2.87 11.16
N ILE A 72 -7.45 -4.01 11.08
CA ILE A 72 -7.82 -4.68 9.84
C ILE A 72 -9.32 -4.51 9.65
N ALA A 73 -9.69 -3.79 8.59
CA ALA A 73 -11.08 -3.52 8.24
C ALA A 73 -11.44 -4.17 6.91
N LYS A 74 -12.52 -4.96 6.90
CA LYS A 74 -13.13 -5.50 5.69
C LYS A 74 -14.15 -4.49 5.15
N ILE A 75 -13.87 -3.97 3.96
CA ILE A 75 -14.75 -3.05 3.25
C ILE A 75 -15.74 -3.86 2.41
N HIS A 76 -16.98 -3.38 2.33
CA HIS A 76 -18.05 -4.06 1.62
C HIS A 76 -17.80 -4.18 0.10
N ASN A 77 -17.16 -3.17 -0.50
CA ASN A 77 -16.99 -3.04 -1.95
C ASN A 77 -15.52 -2.84 -2.33
N ASP A 78 -15.04 -3.59 -3.31
CA ASP A 78 -13.67 -3.54 -3.83
C ASP A 78 -13.31 -2.22 -4.51
N ARG A 79 -14.28 -1.56 -5.16
CA ARG A 79 -14.12 -0.20 -5.72
C ARG A 79 -13.82 0.82 -4.63
N ASN A 80 -14.47 0.70 -3.47
CA ASN A 80 -14.18 1.57 -2.33
C ASN A 80 -12.77 1.31 -1.81
N VAL A 81 -12.32 0.06 -1.74
CA VAL A 81 -10.92 -0.27 -1.37
C VAL A 81 -9.94 0.38 -2.32
N ALA A 82 -10.15 0.24 -3.64
CA ALA A 82 -9.29 0.87 -4.64
C ALA A 82 -9.25 2.40 -4.50
N ASN A 83 -10.40 3.05 -4.28
CA ASN A 83 -10.47 4.49 -4.09
C ASN A 83 -9.77 4.93 -2.78
N ILE A 84 -10.01 4.23 -1.67
CA ILE A 84 -9.35 4.48 -0.38
C ILE A 84 -7.83 4.42 -0.52
N LEU A 85 -7.30 3.37 -1.15
CA LEU A 85 -5.87 3.18 -1.34
C LEU A 85 -5.25 4.21 -2.29
N ARG A 86 -6.01 4.67 -3.29
CA ARG A 86 -5.58 5.76 -4.19
C ARG A 86 -5.48 7.08 -3.42
N LEU A 87 -6.53 7.43 -2.67
CA LEU A 87 -6.60 8.66 -1.89
C LEU A 87 -5.57 8.68 -0.78
N SER A 88 -5.30 7.55 -0.12
CA SER A 88 -4.29 7.47 0.94
C SER A 88 -2.88 7.75 0.43
N CYS A 89 -2.56 7.35 -0.80
CA CYS A 89 -1.31 7.69 -1.45
C CYS A 89 -1.27 9.16 -1.88
N LEU A 90 -2.37 9.66 -2.45
CA LEU A 90 -2.44 11.02 -3.00
C LEU A 90 -2.36 12.10 -1.91
N HIS A 91 -3.04 11.88 -0.77
CA HIS A 91 -3.11 12.83 0.34
C HIS A 91 -2.12 12.51 1.47
N SER A 92 -1.11 11.68 1.20
CA SER A 92 -0.07 11.38 2.20
C SER A 92 0.76 12.64 2.50
N PRO A 93 1.07 12.95 3.77
CA PRO A 93 0.71 12.21 4.98
C PRO A 93 -0.74 12.44 5.44
N LEU A 94 -1.43 11.36 5.81
CA LEU A 94 -2.73 11.45 6.50
C LEU A 94 -2.51 11.70 7.98
N MET A 95 -3.32 12.57 8.58
CA MET A 95 -3.28 12.92 10.00
C MET A 95 -4.65 12.73 10.64
N TYR A 96 -4.67 12.24 11.88
CA TYR A 96 -5.87 12.10 12.71
C TYR A 96 -5.46 12.35 14.16
N ASP A 97 -6.15 13.26 14.85
CA ASP A 97 -5.84 13.62 16.25
C ASP A 97 -4.34 13.91 16.49
N GLY A 98 -3.73 14.68 15.59
CA GLY A 98 -2.30 15.01 15.64
C GLY A 98 -1.34 13.84 15.37
N ALA A 99 -1.83 12.62 15.15
CA ALA A 99 -1.04 11.44 14.84
C ALA A 99 -1.09 11.08 13.35
N ARG A 100 0.01 10.54 12.83
CA ARG A 100 0.09 10.08 11.44
C ARG A 100 -0.68 8.77 11.25
N VAL A 101 -1.61 8.76 10.31
CA VAL A 101 -2.35 7.57 9.89
C VAL A 101 -1.76 7.04 8.58
N SER A 102 -1.72 5.72 8.44
CA SER A 102 -1.31 5.09 7.18
C SER A 102 -2.23 3.94 6.83
N ILE A 103 -2.65 3.89 5.57
CA ILE A 103 -3.61 2.90 5.05
C ILE A 103 -2.93 2.10 3.95
N PHE A 104 -2.90 0.78 4.12
CA PHE A 104 -2.31 -0.15 3.18
C PHE A 104 -3.28 -1.30 2.84
N PRO A 105 -3.03 -2.04 1.74
CA PRO A 105 -3.70 -3.31 1.50
C PRO A 105 -3.31 -4.35 2.56
N ASP A 106 -4.24 -5.25 2.91
CA ASP A 106 -3.97 -6.40 3.78
C ASP A 106 -3.43 -7.59 2.96
N TYR A 107 -2.11 -7.63 2.78
CA TYR A 107 -1.44 -8.71 2.05
C TYR A 107 -1.12 -9.92 2.94
N THR A 108 -1.05 -11.10 2.33
CA THR A 108 -0.53 -12.31 3.00
C THR A 108 0.98 -12.17 3.24
N ALA A 109 1.51 -12.91 4.22
CA ALA A 109 2.94 -12.87 4.55
C ALA A 109 3.84 -13.17 3.33
N GLU A 110 3.45 -14.16 2.51
CA GLU A 110 4.18 -14.50 1.29
C GLU A 110 4.25 -13.32 0.31
N VAL A 111 3.14 -12.62 0.11
CA VAL A 111 3.07 -11.45 -0.79
C VAL A 111 3.89 -10.29 -0.22
N VAL A 112 3.85 -10.08 1.10
CA VAL A 112 4.66 -9.04 1.76
C VAL A 112 6.15 -9.30 1.51
N VAL A 113 6.64 -10.53 1.69
CA VAL A 113 8.04 -10.89 1.44
C VAL A 113 8.41 -10.64 -0.02
N LYS A 114 7.58 -11.09 -0.98
CA LYS A 114 7.82 -10.85 -2.42
C LYS A 114 7.83 -9.36 -2.78
N ARG A 115 7.03 -8.54 -2.11
CA ARG A 115 7.04 -7.09 -2.33
C ARG A 115 8.28 -6.44 -1.73
N MET A 116 8.74 -6.91 -0.58
CA MET A 116 9.97 -6.40 0.06
C MET A 116 11.20 -6.63 -0.83
N THR A 117 11.32 -7.79 -1.47
CA THR A 117 12.46 -8.06 -2.38
C THR A 117 12.45 -7.13 -3.59
N CYS A 118 11.28 -6.70 -4.08
CA CYS A 118 11.17 -5.71 -5.15
C CYS A 118 11.54 -4.27 -4.73
N ASN A 119 11.62 -3.95 -3.43
CA ASN A 119 11.84 -2.57 -2.98
C ASN A 119 13.21 -2.03 -3.41
N ASN A 120 14.26 -2.84 -3.30
CA ASN A 120 15.62 -2.45 -3.68
C ASN A 120 15.71 -2.15 -5.18
N VAL A 121 15.15 -3.04 -6.01
CA VAL A 121 15.12 -2.88 -7.46
C VAL A 121 14.27 -1.67 -7.86
N ARG A 122 13.12 -1.47 -7.20
CA ARG A 122 12.26 -0.30 -7.41
C ARG A 122 12.99 1.01 -7.11
N LYS A 123 13.80 1.05 -6.05
CA LYS A 123 14.63 2.21 -5.70
C LYS A 123 15.62 2.51 -6.83
N LYS A 124 16.41 1.52 -7.27
CA LYS A 124 17.37 1.66 -8.38
C LYS A 124 16.72 2.17 -9.66
N LEU A 125 15.57 1.60 -10.04
CA LEU A 125 14.83 2.02 -11.24
C LEU A 125 14.31 3.46 -11.12
N THR A 126 13.88 3.87 -9.93
CA THR A 126 13.40 5.24 -9.68
C THR A 126 14.56 6.24 -9.75
N GLU A 127 15.72 5.88 -9.19
CA GLU A 127 16.96 6.66 -9.29
C GLU A 127 17.45 6.77 -10.75
N ALA A 128 17.24 5.73 -11.56
CA ALA A 128 17.49 5.73 -13.01
C ALA A 128 16.40 6.46 -13.84
N GLY A 129 15.47 7.18 -13.20
CA GLY A 129 14.45 7.99 -13.86
C GLY A 129 13.19 7.25 -14.33
N ALA A 130 13.04 5.96 -14.04
CA ALA A 130 11.87 5.19 -14.42
C ALA A 130 10.73 5.29 -13.38
N LYS A 131 9.49 5.38 -13.84
CA LYS A 131 8.29 5.32 -12.99
C LYS A 131 7.92 3.86 -12.74
N CYS A 132 7.74 3.49 -11.48
CA CYS A 132 7.49 2.09 -11.10
C CYS A 132 6.17 1.90 -10.34
N THR A 133 5.38 0.91 -10.75
CA THR A 133 4.13 0.51 -10.11
C THR A 133 4.17 -0.97 -9.73
N LEU A 134 3.84 -1.31 -8.50
CA LEU A 134 3.86 -2.69 -8.01
C LEU A 134 2.45 -3.26 -7.89
N HIS A 135 2.08 -4.12 -8.83
CA HIS A 135 0.78 -4.79 -8.86
C HIS A 135 0.76 -6.03 -7.97
N TYR A 136 -0.45 -6.48 -7.61
CA TYR A 136 -0.60 -7.74 -6.89
C TYR A 136 -0.14 -8.92 -7.77
N SER A 137 0.59 -9.90 -7.22
CA SER A 137 1.14 -9.95 -5.85
C SER A 137 2.39 -9.09 -5.71
N ALA A 138 3.33 -9.19 -6.65
CA ALA A 138 4.55 -8.39 -6.70
C ALA A 138 5.02 -8.17 -8.16
N LYS A 139 4.07 -7.97 -9.10
CA LYS A 139 4.43 -7.72 -10.50
C LYS A 139 4.89 -6.27 -10.67
N LEU A 140 6.15 -6.07 -10.99
CA LEU A 140 6.76 -4.75 -11.08
C LEU A 140 6.59 -4.22 -12.51
N GLN A 141 5.72 -3.23 -12.67
CA GLN A 141 5.57 -2.50 -13.93
C GLN A 141 6.48 -1.28 -13.91
N VAL A 142 7.27 -1.12 -14.96
CA VAL A 142 8.24 -0.05 -15.14
C VAL A 142 7.89 0.72 -16.40
N LEU A 143 7.78 2.04 -16.26
CA LEU A 143 7.59 2.99 -17.34
C LEU A 143 8.84 3.86 -17.43
N HIS A 144 9.59 3.68 -18.52
CA HIS A 144 10.67 4.58 -18.93
C HIS A 144 10.33 5.09 -20.33
N ASN A 145 10.88 4.45 -21.38
CA ASN A 145 10.48 4.69 -22.78
C ASN A 145 9.30 3.81 -23.21
N ILE A 146 9.20 2.63 -22.60
CA ILE A 146 8.15 1.64 -22.84
C ILE A 146 7.67 1.10 -21.50
N VAL A 147 6.43 0.60 -21.50
CA VAL A 147 5.86 -0.10 -20.34
C VAL A 147 6.32 -1.56 -20.39
N LYS A 148 7.11 -1.97 -19.40
CA LYS A 148 7.52 -3.38 -19.20
C LYS A 148 7.04 -3.89 -17.85
N THR A 149 6.65 -5.16 -17.78
CA THR A 149 6.23 -5.80 -16.53
C THR A 149 7.14 -6.97 -16.22
N PHE A 150 7.72 -6.97 -15.03
CA PHE A 150 8.63 -8.00 -14.53
C PHE A 150 7.96 -8.83 -13.44
N LEU A 151 8.14 -10.13 -13.52
CA LEU A 151 7.70 -11.08 -12.48
C LEU A 151 8.84 -11.40 -11.51
N SER A 152 10.08 -11.27 -11.97
CA SER A 152 11.29 -11.50 -11.18
C SER A 152 11.99 -10.18 -10.86
N PRO A 153 12.40 -9.96 -9.59
CA PRO A 153 13.26 -8.83 -9.23
C PRO A 153 14.58 -8.83 -10.02
N ALA A 154 15.16 -9.99 -10.30
CA ALA A 154 16.43 -10.11 -11.02
C ALA A 154 16.32 -9.58 -12.46
N GLU A 155 15.25 -9.92 -13.18
CA GLU A 155 15.00 -9.40 -14.54
C GLU A 155 14.86 -7.88 -14.55
N ALA A 156 14.16 -7.33 -13.55
CA ALA A 156 14.00 -5.90 -13.40
C ALA A 156 15.32 -5.20 -13.03
N GLU A 157 16.20 -5.87 -12.30
CA GLU A 157 17.53 -5.36 -11.95
C GLU A 157 18.45 -5.28 -13.18
N HIS A 158 18.45 -6.31 -14.03
CA HIS A 158 19.16 -6.27 -15.31
C HIS A 158 18.65 -5.12 -16.19
N PHE A 159 17.34 -4.86 -16.20
CA PHE A 159 16.77 -3.73 -16.91
C PHE A 159 17.20 -2.38 -16.32
N ALA A 160 17.33 -2.27 -14.99
CA ALA A 160 17.84 -1.06 -14.35
C ALA A 160 19.27 -0.75 -14.78
N VAL A 161 20.14 -1.76 -14.82
CA VAL A 161 21.53 -1.61 -15.30
C VAL A 161 21.57 -1.18 -16.76
N SER A 162 20.68 -1.73 -17.61
CA SER A 162 20.62 -1.34 -19.02
C SER A 162 20.17 0.12 -19.20
N ILE A 163 19.29 0.63 -18.34
CA ILE A 163 18.88 2.04 -18.36
C ILE A 163 20.06 2.94 -18.00
N SER A 164 20.76 2.65 -16.90
CA SER A 164 21.90 3.44 -16.46
C SER A 164 23.01 3.49 -17.51
N ALA A 165 23.37 2.33 -18.10
CA ALA A 165 24.39 2.25 -19.14
C ALA A 165 24.02 3.06 -20.41
N ALA A 166 22.74 3.05 -20.80
CA ALA A 166 22.27 3.85 -21.92
C ALA A 166 22.31 5.36 -21.64
N ALA A 167 22.05 5.76 -20.39
CA ALA A 167 22.17 7.15 -19.97
C ALA A 167 23.62 7.63 -20.01
N ASP A 168 24.56 6.83 -19.51
CA ASP A 168 26.00 7.13 -19.51
C ASP A 168 26.56 7.26 -20.93
N PHE A 169 26.12 6.40 -21.86
CA PHE A 169 26.51 6.46 -23.27
C PHE A 169 25.99 7.72 -23.98
N LEU A 170 24.77 8.16 -23.68
CA LEU A 170 24.21 9.39 -24.24
C LEU A 170 24.89 10.66 -23.70
N LEU A 171 25.43 10.59 -22.48
CA LEU A 171 26.24 11.67 -21.89
C LEU A 171 27.62 11.76 -22.55
N SER A 172 28.26 10.63 -22.90
CA SER A 172 29.58 10.65 -23.54
C SER A 172 29.56 11.11 -25.00
N LEU A 173 28.43 10.94 -25.70
CA LEU A 173 28.22 11.43 -27.07
C LEU A 173 27.92 12.93 -27.18
N LYS A 174 27.65 13.59 -26.04
CA LYS A 174 27.36 15.03 -25.97
C LYS A 174 28.55 15.88 -25.48
N MET A 175 29.67 15.24 -25.18
CA MET A 175 30.97 15.88 -24.92
C MET A 175 31.84 15.84 -26.18
#